data_AF-A0A0J7K074-F1
#
_entry.id   AF-A0A0J7K074-F1
#
_cell.length_a   1.000
_cell.length_b   1.000
_cell.length_c   1.000
_cell.angle_alpha   90.00
_cell.angle_beta   90.00
_cell.angle_gamma   90.00
#
_symmetry.space_group_name_H-M   'P 1'
#
loop_
_entity.id
_entity.type
_entity.pdbx_description
1 polymer ?
#
loop_
_entity_poly.entity_id
_entity_poly.type
_entity_poly.pdbx_seq_one_letter_code
_entity_poly.pdbx_strand_id
1 'polypeptide(L)'
;MDKFLQKERYQDAANAAFTFLSLHPNHKMATKNLKYYLNLPNVIAKEVVNLEAAPFVQMYVRGVKAYEVENYVEAIAEFESSLESYMEFEENCRSYCEGPFDQGWYPEFTSSVANHFAFCLKCKRGCSLALNNVNGNFQADLLRSHYNYLQFAYYKLGNLKAACAAVASYLLFLPADQTMLHNKDFYSSQPKVKEEYFMPRE
;
A
#
# COMPACT_ATOMS: atom_id res chain seq x y z
N MET A 1 -7.43 40.04 6.84
CA MET A 1 -6.43 39.13 6.25
C MET A 1 -6.05 37.99 7.21
N ASP A 2 -6.06 38.21 8.53
CA ASP A 2 -5.58 37.23 9.53
C ASP A 2 -6.40 35.95 9.69
N LYS A 3 -7.73 36.00 9.46
CA LYS A 3 -8.61 34.84 9.69
C LYS A 3 -8.42 33.71 8.66
N PHE A 4 -7.95 34.03 7.45
CA PHE A 4 -7.59 33.05 6.41
C PHE A 4 -6.21 32.44 6.66
N LEU A 5 -5.23 33.27 7.04
CA LEU A 5 -3.91 32.79 7.44
C LEU A 5 -3.98 31.87 8.68
N GLN A 6 -4.88 32.17 9.61
CA GLN A 6 -5.12 31.35 10.80
C GLN A 6 -5.93 30.07 10.48
N LYS A 7 -6.75 30.07 9.42
CA LYS A 7 -7.46 28.88 8.91
C LYS A 7 -6.47 27.83 8.39
N GLU A 8 -5.55 28.22 7.50
CA GLU A 8 -4.55 27.32 6.93
C GLU A 8 -3.68 26.69 8.03
N ARG A 9 -3.24 27.49 9.01
CA ARG A 9 -2.42 26.99 10.13
C ARG A 9 -3.07 25.90 10.98
N TYR A 10 -4.40 25.90 11.14
CA TYR A 10 -5.09 24.85 11.90
C TYR A 10 -5.31 23.58 11.09
N GLN A 11 -5.57 23.71 9.78
CA GLN A 11 -5.64 22.55 8.89
C GLN A 11 -4.26 21.87 8.80
N ASP A 12 -3.19 22.65 8.63
CA ASP A 12 -1.81 22.13 8.60
C ASP A 12 -1.42 21.48 9.92
N ALA A 13 -1.84 22.05 11.06
CA ALA A 13 -1.61 21.46 12.36
C ALA A 13 -2.39 20.13 12.54
N ALA A 14 -3.61 20.03 12.00
CA ALA A 14 -4.36 18.78 11.96
C ALA A 14 -3.67 17.74 11.07
N ASN A 15 -3.22 18.13 9.89
CA ASN A 15 -2.46 17.29 8.96
C ASN A 15 -1.18 16.77 9.62
N ALA A 16 -0.35 17.64 10.20
CA ALA A 16 0.87 17.25 10.89
C ALA A 16 0.61 16.31 12.08
N ALA A 17 -0.42 16.59 12.88
CA ALA A 17 -0.81 15.70 13.98
C ALA A 17 -1.27 14.32 13.49
N PHE A 18 -2.00 14.28 12.37
CA PHE A 18 -2.45 13.04 11.75
C PHE A 18 -1.29 12.24 11.11
N THR A 19 -0.38 12.90 10.40
CA THR A 19 0.88 12.33 9.91
C THR A 19 1.64 11.65 11.05
N PHE A 20 1.87 12.36 12.15
CA PHE A 20 2.60 11.82 13.30
C PHE A 20 1.89 10.61 13.91
N LEU A 21 0.57 10.69 14.08
CA LEU A 21 -0.24 9.60 14.62
C LEU A 21 -0.30 8.39 13.70
N SER A 22 -0.06 8.56 12.39
CA SER A 22 0.00 7.45 11.44
C SER A 22 1.20 6.53 11.71
N LEU A 23 2.27 7.03 12.34
CA LEU A 23 3.41 6.22 12.79
C LEU A 23 3.35 5.89 14.29
N HIS A 24 2.68 6.73 15.07
CA HIS A 24 2.62 6.62 16.53
C HIS A 24 1.18 6.62 17.06
N PRO A 25 0.37 5.59 16.75
CA PRO A 25 -1.07 5.59 16.99
C PRO A 25 -1.45 5.74 18.48
N ASN A 26 -0.58 5.29 19.38
CA ASN A 26 -0.82 5.31 20.83
C ASN A 26 -0.30 6.58 21.53
N HIS A 27 0.18 7.59 20.79
CA HIS A 27 0.76 8.78 21.38
C HIS A 27 -0.31 9.74 21.94
N LYS A 28 -0.58 9.61 23.24
CA LYS A 28 -1.66 10.31 23.98
C LYS A 28 -1.77 11.81 23.69
N MET A 29 -0.65 12.54 23.67
CA MET A 29 -0.67 13.99 23.45
C MET A 29 -1.02 14.36 22.01
N ALA A 30 -0.51 13.60 21.03
CA ALA A 30 -0.82 13.85 19.62
C ALA A 30 -2.30 13.55 19.34
N THR A 31 -2.85 12.48 19.94
CA THR A 31 -4.28 12.16 19.83
C THR A 31 -5.16 13.29 20.39
N LYS A 32 -4.77 13.87 21.54
CA LYS A 32 -5.49 15.03 22.10
C LYS A 32 -5.39 16.25 21.20
N ASN A 33 -4.21 16.54 20.65
CA ASN A 33 -4.00 17.66 19.75
C ASN A 33 -4.82 17.52 18.46
N LEU A 34 -4.82 16.33 17.83
CA LEU A 34 -5.63 16.09 16.64
C LEU A 34 -7.12 16.28 16.94
N LYS A 35 -7.64 15.70 18.04
CA LYS A 35 -9.04 15.89 18.45
C LYS A 35 -9.37 17.37 18.70
N TYR A 36 -8.44 18.12 19.30
CA TYR A 36 -8.61 19.56 19.49
C TYR A 36 -8.74 20.29 18.16
N TYR A 37 -7.83 20.05 17.20
CA TYR A 37 -7.88 20.70 15.89
C TYR A 37 -9.14 20.35 15.10
N LEU A 38 -9.57 19.08 15.12
CA LEU A 38 -10.78 18.63 14.42
C LEU A 38 -12.07 19.30 14.92
N ASN A 39 -12.09 19.80 16.15
CA ASN A 39 -13.25 20.52 16.72
C ASN A 39 -13.25 22.03 16.39
N LEU A 40 -12.21 22.55 15.76
CA LEU A 40 -12.15 23.96 15.37
C LEU A 40 -13.02 24.18 14.11
N PRO A 41 -13.81 25.27 14.05
CA PRO A 41 -14.73 25.55 12.93
C PRO A 41 -14.02 25.80 11.58
N ASN A 42 -12.70 25.91 11.61
CA ASN A 42 -11.83 26.21 10.48
C ASN A 42 -11.07 24.99 9.96
N VAL A 43 -11.26 23.82 10.57
CA VAL A 43 -10.65 22.55 10.14
C VAL A 43 -11.71 21.71 9.45
N ILE A 44 -11.42 21.29 8.23
CA ILE A 44 -12.30 20.41 7.46
C ILE A 44 -11.81 18.98 7.69
N ALA A 45 -12.50 18.25 8.57
CA ALA A 45 -12.07 16.91 9.00
C ALA A 45 -11.88 15.93 7.83
N LYS A 46 -12.70 16.04 6.77
CA LYS A 46 -12.60 15.21 5.55
C LYS A 46 -11.39 15.54 4.67
N GLU A 47 -10.76 16.68 4.88
CA GLU A 47 -9.58 17.15 4.14
C GLU A 47 -8.29 16.98 4.96
N VAL A 48 -8.37 16.36 6.14
CA VAL A 48 -7.16 16.01 6.90
C VAL A 48 -6.45 14.86 6.19
N VAL A 49 -5.17 15.08 5.86
CA VAL A 49 -4.35 14.14 5.09
C VAL A 49 -3.05 13.83 5.80
N ASN A 50 -2.52 12.63 5.57
CA ASN A 50 -1.17 12.28 5.95
C ASN A 50 -0.21 12.88 4.91
N LEU A 51 0.58 13.85 5.33
CA LEU A 51 1.53 14.59 4.48
C LEU A 51 2.72 13.74 4.04
N GLU A 52 3.02 12.66 4.77
CA GLU A 52 4.15 11.76 4.49
C GLU A 52 3.66 10.41 3.94
N ALA A 53 2.36 10.31 3.58
CA ALA A 53 1.86 9.12 2.92
C ALA A 53 2.50 8.99 1.53
N ALA A 54 3.01 7.80 1.23
CA ALA A 54 3.47 7.49 -0.13
C ALA A 54 2.31 7.65 -1.14
N PRO A 55 2.58 8.06 -2.39
CA PRO A 55 1.54 8.34 -3.38
C PRO A 55 0.53 7.20 -3.58
N PHE A 56 1.00 5.94 -3.59
CA PHE A 56 0.13 4.76 -3.72
C PHE A 56 -0.95 4.69 -2.63
N VAL A 57 -0.71 5.20 -1.42
CA VAL A 57 -1.69 5.15 -0.31
C VAL A 57 -2.96 5.90 -0.69
N GLN A 58 -2.82 7.09 -1.29
CA GLN A 58 -4.00 7.87 -1.67
C GLN A 58 -4.73 7.25 -2.86
N MET A 59 -3.99 6.72 -3.83
CA MET A 59 -4.55 6.01 -4.98
C MET A 59 -5.33 4.77 -4.53
N TYR A 60 -4.73 3.94 -3.65
CA TYR A 60 -5.39 2.79 -3.06
C TYR A 60 -6.70 3.16 -2.34
N VAL A 61 -6.69 4.21 -1.52
CA VAL A 61 -7.90 4.67 -0.81
C VAL A 61 -8.97 5.15 -1.78
N ARG A 62 -8.61 5.84 -2.87
CA ARG A 62 -9.57 6.23 -3.91
C ARG A 62 -10.10 5.01 -4.67
N GLY A 63 -9.25 4.04 -4.98
CA GLY A 63 -9.64 2.76 -5.61
C GLY A 63 -10.64 1.98 -4.77
N VAL A 64 -10.42 1.88 -3.45
CA VAL A 64 -11.37 1.24 -2.52
C VAL A 64 -12.71 1.97 -2.53
N LYS A 65 -12.72 3.31 -2.43
CA LYS A 65 -13.97 4.09 -2.49
C LYS A 65 -14.71 3.91 -3.81
N ALA A 66 -14.00 3.91 -4.94
CA ALA A 66 -14.57 3.68 -6.26
C ALA A 66 -15.16 2.26 -6.38
N TYR A 67 -14.48 1.27 -5.81
CA TYR A 67 -14.95 -0.11 -5.76
C TYR A 67 -16.23 -0.26 -4.92
N GLU A 68 -16.31 0.40 -3.76
CA GLU A 68 -17.48 0.38 -2.88
C GLU A 68 -18.75 0.95 -3.54
N VAL A 69 -18.60 1.91 -4.45
CA VAL A 69 -19.71 2.48 -5.25
C VAL A 69 -19.90 1.79 -6.60
N GLU A 70 -19.28 0.63 -6.81
CA GLU A 70 -19.31 -0.18 -8.04
C GLU A 70 -18.81 0.54 -9.30
N ASN A 71 -18.06 1.63 -9.15
CA ASN A 71 -17.37 2.28 -10.27
C ASN A 71 -16.08 1.52 -10.60
N TYR A 72 -16.22 0.36 -11.23
CA TYR A 72 -15.09 -0.53 -11.53
C TYR A 72 -14.08 0.07 -12.51
N VAL A 73 -14.49 1.01 -13.37
CA VAL A 73 -13.58 1.69 -14.30
C VAL A 73 -12.57 2.54 -13.52
N GLU A 74 -13.08 3.39 -12.63
CA GLU A 74 -12.24 4.23 -11.77
C GLU A 74 -11.43 3.38 -10.79
N ALA A 75 -12.05 2.34 -10.22
CA ALA A 75 -11.36 1.45 -9.29
C ALA A 75 -10.14 0.78 -9.94
N ILE A 76 -10.26 0.28 -11.18
CA ILE A 76 -9.13 -0.28 -11.92
C ILE A 76 -8.04 0.76 -12.13
N ALA A 77 -8.39 1.97 -12.60
CA ALA A 77 -7.41 3.01 -12.85
C ALA A 77 -6.61 3.35 -11.58
N GLU A 78 -7.30 3.58 -10.46
CA GLU A 78 -6.66 3.91 -9.19
C GLU A 78 -5.84 2.74 -8.61
N PHE A 79 -6.34 1.51 -8.68
CA PHE A 79 -5.59 0.35 -8.17
C PHE A 79 -4.37 0.02 -9.04
N GLU A 80 -4.44 0.19 -10.36
CA GLU A 80 -3.28 -0.01 -11.24
C GLU A 80 -2.20 1.04 -10.97
N SER A 81 -2.56 2.32 -10.91
CA SER A 81 -1.59 3.38 -10.56
C SER A 81 -1.02 3.21 -9.15
N SER A 82 -1.86 2.78 -8.20
CA SER A 82 -1.43 2.45 -6.84
C SER A 82 -0.45 1.29 -6.84
N LEU A 83 -0.73 0.22 -7.58
CA LEU A 83 0.12 -0.97 -7.64
C LEU A 83 1.48 -0.64 -8.27
N GLU A 84 1.50 0.09 -9.38
CA GLU A 84 2.74 0.54 -10.03
C GLU A 84 3.60 1.36 -9.06
N SER A 85 3.02 2.37 -8.42
CA SER A 85 3.72 3.19 -7.43
C SER A 85 4.16 2.37 -6.21
N TYR A 86 3.36 1.41 -5.74
CA TYR A 86 3.75 0.53 -4.64
C TYR A 86 5.00 -0.28 -5.01
N MET A 87 5.05 -0.86 -6.22
CA MET A 87 6.18 -1.68 -6.66
C MET A 87 7.46 -0.84 -6.81
N GLU A 88 7.34 0.38 -7.34
CA GLU A 88 8.45 1.34 -7.41
C GLU A 88 9.01 1.68 -6.02
N PHE A 89 8.14 1.95 -5.03
CA PHE A 89 8.57 2.24 -3.66
C PHE A 89 9.21 1.02 -2.98
N GLU A 90 8.73 -0.19 -3.28
CA GLU A 90 9.30 -1.44 -2.76
C GLU A 90 10.70 -1.66 -3.34
N GLU A 91 10.86 -1.49 -4.65
CA GLU A 91 12.15 -1.61 -5.34
C GLU A 91 13.16 -0.56 -4.84
N ASN A 92 12.73 0.70 -4.70
CA ASN A 92 13.55 1.76 -4.15
C ASN A 92 14.01 1.44 -2.73
N CYS A 93 13.10 0.97 -1.86
CA CYS A 93 13.47 0.53 -0.51
C CYS A 93 14.53 -0.57 -0.55
N ARG A 94 14.38 -1.57 -1.43
CA ARG A 94 15.35 -2.67 -1.56
C ARG A 94 16.71 -2.19 -2.04
N SER A 95 16.74 -1.20 -2.94
CA SER A 95 17.97 -0.58 -3.43
C SER A 95 18.71 0.14 -2.30
N TYR A 96 17.99 0.86 -1.42
CA TYR A 96 18.61 1.52 -0.25
C TYR A 96 19.21 0.53 0.76
N CYS A 97 18.75 -0.72 0.79
CA CYS A 97 19.31 -1.74 1.67
C CYS A 97 20.74 -2.16 1.31
N GLU A 98 21.22 -1.88 0.09
CA GLU A 98 22.60 -2.18 -0.36
C GLU A 98 23.61 -1.09 0.01
N GLY A 99 23.19 -0.09 0.79
CA GLY A 99 24.05 1.01 1.25
C GLY A 99 25.10 0.60 2.29
N PRO A 100 25.90 1.57 2.77
CA PRO A 100 26.92 1.32 3.78
C PRO A 100 26.35 0.64 5.02
N PHE A 101 27.06 -0.36 5.50
CA PHE A 101 26.69 -1.15 6.67
C PHE A 101 27.71 -0.92 7.80
N ASP A 102 27.24 -0.40 8.93
CA ASP A 102 28.03 -0.33 10.14
C ASP A 102 27.80 -1.59 10.98
N GLN A 103 28.80 -2.47 11.00
CA GLN A 103 28.78 -3.67 11.84
C GLN A 103 29.09 -3.39 13.32
N GLY A 104 29.66 -2.22 13.66
CA GLY A 104 30.10 -1.89 15.02
C GLY A 104 31.36 -2.62 15.51
N TRP A 105 31.88 -3.59 14.75
CA TRP A 105 33.14 -4.30 14.99
C TRP A 105 33.77 -4.74 13.67
N TYR A 106 35.05 -5.11 13.67
CA TYR A 106 35.80 -5.42 12.45
C TYR A 106 36.24 -6.90 12.41
N PRO A 107 35.35 -7.83 12.01
CA PRO A 107 35.72 -9.21 11.78
C PRO A 107 36.55 -9.37 10.49
N GLU A 108 37.18 -10.53 10.34
CA GLU A 108 37.86 -10.93 9.11
C GLU A 108 37.00 -10.73 7.86
N PHE A 109 37.66 -10.52 6.71
CA PHE A 109 37.01 -10.14 5.46
C PHE A 109 35.79 -10.99 5.10
N THR A 110 35.92 -12.32 5.13
CA THR A 110 34.83 -13.24 4.79
C THR A 110 33.61 -13.06 5.70
N SER A 111 33.83 -12.86 7.00
CA SER A 111 32.77 -12.63 7.97
C SER A 111 32.13 -11.25 7.78
N SER A 112 32.93 -10.22 7.47
CA SER A 112 32.41 -8.87 7.16
C SER A 112 31.47 -8.91 5.94
N VAL A 113 31.89 -9.60 4.86
CA VAL A 113 31.08 -9.76 3.65
C VAL A 113 29.80 -10.54 3.93
N ALA A 114 29.88 -11.68 4.63
CA ALA A 114 28.72 -12.47 4.99
C ALA A 114 27.71 -11.69 5.86
N ASN A 115 28.20 -10.93 6.84
CA ASN A 115 27.37 -10.08 7.69
C ASN A 115 26.66 -8.98 6.89
N HIS A 116 27.36 -8.34 5.95
CA HIS A 116 26.77 -7.33 5.08
C HIS A 116 25.64 -7.90 4.22
N PHE A 117 25.83 -9.07 3.60
CA PHE A 117 24.76 -9.73 2.83
C PHE A 117 23.58 -10.14 3.72
N ALA A 118 23.84 -10.68 4.91
CA ALA A 118 22.78 -11.02 5.86
C ALA A 118 21.96 -9.80 6.28
N PHE A 119 22.63 -8.66 6.51
CA PHE A 119 21.99 -7.36 6.78
C PHE A 119 21.13 -6.91 5.60
N CYS A 120 21.68 -6.91 4.38
CA CYS A 120 20.95 -6.52 3.17
C CYS A 120 19.70 -7.37 2.96
N LEU A 121 19.81 -8.70 3.09
CA LEU A 121 18.69 -9.63 2.96
C LEU A 121 17.60 -9.37 4.02
N LYS A 122 18.00 -9.12 5.28
CA LYS A 122 17.08 -8.79 6.36
C LYS A 122 16.34 -7.48 6.09
N CYS A 123 17.06 -6.45 5.63
CA CYS A 123 16.50 -5.15 5.27
C CYS A 123 15.49 -5.29 4.12
N LYS A 124 15.88 -5.93 3.01
CA LYS A 124 15.02 -6.13 1.83
C LYS A 124 13.73 -6.88 2.15
N ARG A 125 13.80 -7.88 3.04
CA ARG A 125 12.61 -8.62 3.51
C ARG A 125 11.62 -7.72 4.27
N GLY A 126 12.08 -6.62 4.86
CA GLY A 126 11.25 -5.67 5.58
C GLY A 126 10.58 -4.60 4.72
N CYS A 127 10.97 -4.44 3.45
CA CYS A 127 10.50 -3.34 2.60
C CYS A 127 8.99 -3.37 2.39
N SER A 128 8.42 -4.50 1.95
CA SER A 128 6.97 -4.64 1.79
C SER A 128 6.21 -4.41 3.10
N LEU A 129 6.75 -4.87 4.22
CA LEU A 129 6.15 -4.66 5.54
C LEU A 129 6.11 -3.17 5.93
N ALA A 130 7.15 -2.41 5.60
CA ALA A 130 7.23 -0.98 5.88
C ALA A 130 6.20 -0.17 5.08
N LEU A 131 5.83 -0.64 3.88
CA LEU A 131 4.85 0.01 3.00
C LEU A 131 3.38 -0.28 3.38
N ASN A 132 3.13 -1.28 4.22
CA ASN A 132 1.79 -1.73 4.60
C ASN A 132 1.02 -0.78 5.53
N ASN A 133 1.54 0.42 5.81
CA ASN A 133 0.87 1.42 6.63
C ASN A 133 0.02 2.36 5.77
N VAL A 134 -1.30 2.17 5.80
CA VAL A 134 -2.28 3.02 5.12
C VAL A 134 -2.86 4.00 6.15
N ASN A 135 -2.26 5.18 6.26
CA ASN A 135 -2.71 6.28 7.14
C ASN A 135 -2.90 5.87 8.62
N GLY A 136 -1.95 5.13 9.17
CA GLY A 136 -1.98 4.61 10.54
C GLY A 136 -2.65 3.26 10.69
N ASN A 137 -3.30 2.75 9.65
CA ASN A 137 -3.86 1.40 9.64
C ASN A 137 -2.89 0.44 8.94
N PHE A 138 -2.34 -0.49 9.71
CA PHE A 138 -1.45 -1.51 9.19
C PHE A 138 -2.25 -2.62 8.48
N GLN A 139 -2.07 -2.75 7.17
CA GLN A 139 -2.71 -3.76 6.33
C GLN A 139 -1.68 -4.79 5.86
N ALA A 140 -1.61 -5.93 6.57
CA ALA A 140 -0.62 -6.98 6.31
C ALA A 140 -0.67 -7.55 4.88
N ASP A 141 -1.82 -7.40 4.22
CA ASP A 141 -2.13 -7.93 2.91
C ASP A 141 -2.22 -6.86 1.82
N LEU A 142 -1.75 -5.63 2.06
CA LEU A 142 -1.92 -4.48 1.15
C LEU A 142 -1.54 -4.80 -0.31
N LEU A 143 -0.37 -5.40 -0.56
CA LEU A 143 0.01 -5.77 -1.93
C LEU A 143 -0.96 -6.78 -2.54
N ARG A 144 -1.35 -7.80 -1.78
CA ARG A 144 -2.28 -8.84 -2.24
C ARG A 144 -3.68 -8.29 -2.44
N SER A 145 -4.11 -7.33 -1.63
CA SER A 145 -5.45 -6.75 -1.73
C SER A 145 -5.63 -5.99 -3.04
N HIS A 146 -4.59 -5.36 -3.60
CA HIS A 146 -4.63 -4.79 -4.95
C HIS A 146 -5.09 -5.85 -5.97
N TYR A 147 -4.42 -7.00 -6.00
CA TYR A 147 -4.79 -8.10 -6.91
C TYR A 147 -6.18 -8.65 -6.63
N ASN A 148 -6.61 -8.71 -5.37
CA ASN A 148 -7.95 -9.15 -5.00
C ASN A 148 -9.06 -8.19 -5.50
N TYR A 149 -8.84 -6.87 -5.42
CA TYR A 149 -9.78 -5.89 -5.98
C TYR A 149 -9.75 -5.90 -7.50
N LEU A 150 -8.54 -5.90 -8.09
CA LEU A 150 -8.35 -5.88 -9.53
C LEU A 150 -8.98 -7.09 -10.21
N GLN A 151 -8.80 -8.31 -9.67
CA GLN A 151 -9.38 -9.51 -10.30
C GLN A 151 -10.91 -9.41 -10.43
N PHE A 152 -11.60 -8.89 -9.42
CA PHE A 152 -13.04 -8.75 -9.43
C PHE A 152 -13.48 -7.60 -10.35
N ALA A 153 -12.82 -6.44 -10.25
CA ALA A 153 -13.15 -5.28 -11.08
C ALA A 153 -12.95 -5.59 -12.58
N TYR A 154 -11.85 -6.26 -12.93
CA TYR A 154 -11.62 -6.74 -14.30
C TYR A 154 -12.68 -7.70 -14.77
N TYR A 155 -13.07 -8.66 -13.93
CA TYR A 155 -14.15 -9.59 -14.24
C TYR A 155 -15.48 -8.86 -14.50
N LYS A 156 -15.84 -7.87 -13.66
CA LYS A 156 -17.06 -7.07 -13.80
C LYS A 156 -17.12 -6.27 -15.10
N LEU A 157 -15.97 -5.84 -15.62
CA LEU A 157 -15.87 -5.18 -16.92
C LEU A 157 -15.65 -6.15 -18.10
N GLY A 158 -15.66 -7.47 -17.85
CA GLY A 158 -15.49 -8.50 -18.87
C GLY A 158 -14.05 -8.69 -19.35
N ASN A 159 -13.06 -8.08 -18.70
CA ASN A 159 -11.64 -8.27 -18.99
C ASN A 159 -11.11 -9.54 -18.32
N LEU A 160 -11.50 -10.69 -18.86
CA LEU A 160 -11.19 -12.00 -18.30
C LEU A 160 -9.67 -12.29 -18.26
N LYS A 161 -8.91 -11.81 -19.25
CA LYS A 161 -7.45 -11.99 -19.29
C LYS A 161 -6.77 -11.30 -18.10
N ALA A 162 -7.10 -10.03 -17.86
CA ALA A 162 -6.55 -9.29 -16.73
C ALA A 162 -7.03 -9.84 -15.37
N ALA A 163 -8.29 -10.28 -15.30
CA ALA A 163 -8.82 -10.94 -14.09
C ALA A 163 -8.03 -12.20 -13.74
N CYS A 164 -7.78 -13.09 -14.71
CA CYS A 164 -6.99 -14.31 -14.52
C CYS A 164 -5.54 -14.02 -14.12
N ALA A 165 -4.91 -13.02 -14.73
CA ALA A 165 -3.55 -12.61 -14.38
C ALA A 165 -3.47 -12.09 -12.93
N ALA A 166 -4.45 -11.29 -12.49
CA ALA A 166 -4.53 -10.81 -11.11
C ALA A 166 -4.75 -11.95 -10.10
N VAL A 167 -5.58 -12.94 -10.43
CA VAL A 167 -5.73 -14.18 -9.61
C VAL A 167 -4.40 -14.92 -9.50
N ALA A 168 -3.68 -15.09 -10.61
CA ALA A 168 -2.39 -15.78 -10.64
C ALA A 168 -1.34 -15.02 -9.79
N SER A 169 -1.27 -13.69 -9.90
CA SER A 169 -0.41 -12.85 -9.07
C SER A 169 -0.74 -12.96 -7.58
N TYR A 170 -2.03 -12.95 -7.20
CA TYR A 170 -2.42 -13.11 -5.80
C TYR A 170 -1.95 -14.45 -5.23
N LEU A 171 -2.12 -15.53 -5.98
CA LEU A 171 -1.79 -16.89 -5.55
C LEU A 171 -0.28 -17.13 -5.41
N LEU A 172 0.60 -16.30 -5.96
CA LEU A 172 2.04 -16.36 -5.66
C LEU A 172 2.33 -16.10 -4.19
N PHE A 173 1.53 -15.24 -3.55
CA PHE A 173 1.75 -14.87 -2.16
C PHE A 173 0.99 -15.76 -1.18
N LEU A 174 -0.20 -16.24 -1.56
CA LEU A 174 -0.99 -17.14 -0.72
C LEU A 174 -1.57 -18.30 -1.56
N PRO A 175 -0.76 -19.33 -1.90
CA PRO A 175 -1.15 -20.41 -2.82
C PRO A 175 -2.33 -21.26 -2.34
N ALA A 176 -2.59 -21.28 -1.03
CA ALA A 176 -3.63 -22.09 -0.40
C ALA A 176 -4.91 -21.29 -0.07
N ASP A 177 -5.02 -20.04 -0.54
CA ASP A 177 -6.21 -19.22 -0.34
C ASP A 177 -7.42 -19.85 -1.04
N GLN A 178 -8.35 -20.38 -0.25
CA GLN A 178 -9.50 -21.13 -0.77
C GLN A 178 -10.43 -20.26 -1.62
N THR A 179 -10.58 -18.98 -1.27
CA THR A 179 -11.43 -18.04 -2.02
C THR A 179 -10.82 -17.77 -3.38
N MET A 180 -9.51 -17.50 -3.43
CA MET A 180 -8.84 -17.20 -4.68
C MET A 180 -8.69 -18.43 -5.59
N LEU A 181 -8.53 -19.63 -5.00
CA LEU A 181 -8.59 -20.89 -5.74
C LEU A 181 -9.98 -21.12 -6.36
N HIS A 182 -11.06 -20.87 -5.61
CA HIS A 182 -12.41 -20.93 -6.18
C HIS A 182 -12.62 -19.90 -7.31
N ASN A 183 -12.09 -18.67 -7.15
CA ASN A 183 -12.16 -17.67 -8.22
C ASN A 183 -11.38 -18.12 -9.46
N LYS A 184 -10.21 -18.74 -9.28
CA LYS A 184 -9.42 -19.33 -10.38
C LYS A 184 -10.22 -20.39 -11.13
N ASP A 185 -10.86 -21.32 -10.41
CA ASP A 185 -11.67 -22.38 -11.00
C ASP A 185 -12.89 -21.80 -11.73
N PHE A 186 -13.55 -20.83 -11.10
CA PHE A 186 -14.69 -20.13 -11.69
C PHE A 186 -14.32 -19.40 -12.99
N TYR A 187 -13.21 -18.66 -13.03
CA TYR A 187 -12.74 -18.00 -14.25
C TYR A 187 -12.29 -19.01 -15.31
N SER A 188 -11.63 -20.09 -14.91
CA SER A 188 -11.22 -21.18 -15.83
C SER A 188 -12.41 -21.85 -16.51
N SER A 189 -13.58 -21.87 -15.86
CA SER A 189 -14.81 -22.42 -16.45
C SER A 189 -15.47 -21.51 -17.50
N GLN A 190 -15.02 -20.26 -17.64
CA GLN A 190 -15.60 -19.32 -18.60
C GLN A 190 -15.20 -19.68 -20.04
N PRO A 191 -16.13 -19.71 -21.01
CA PRO A 191 -15.85 -20.19 -22.38
C PRO A 191 -14.73 -19.45 -23.14
N LYS A 192 -14.42 -18.22 -22.75
CA LYS A 192 -13.41 -17.36 -23.39
C LYS A 192 -12.05 -17.40 -22.69
N VAL A 193 -11.95 -18.04 -21.53
CA VAL A 193 -10.71 -18.10 -20.75
C VAL A 193 -9.84 -19.24 -21.27
N LYS A 194 -8.54 -18.96 -21.33
CA LYS A 194 -7.52 -19.92 -21.68
C LYS A 194 -6.56 -20.08 -20.50
N GLU A 195 -5.93 -21.24 -20.39
CA GLU A 195 -4.92 -21.51 -19.36
C GLU A 195 -3.79 -20.47 -19.39
N GLU A 196 -3.38 -20.02 -20.57
CA GLU A 196 -2.36 -18.98 -20.80
C GLU A 196 -2.69 -17.61 -20.16
N TYR A 197 -3.94 -17.38 -19.73
CA TYR A 197 -4.33 -16.14 -19.05
C TYR A 197 -3.94 -16.12 -17.57
N PHE A 198 -3.64 -17.27 -16.97
CA PHE A 198 -3.21 -17.39 -15.58
C PHE A 198 -1.70 -17.24 -15.44
N MET A 199 -1.15 -16.19 -16.05
CA MET A 199 0.25 -15.79 -15.88
C MET A 199 0.32 -14.69 -14.83
N PRO A 200 1.06 -14.88 -13.73
CA PRO A 200 1.32 -13.80 -12.79
C PRO A 200 1.98 -12.62 -13.51
N ARG A 201 1.57 -11.42 -13.11
CA ARG A 201 2.15 -10.17 -13.56
C ARG A 201 3.55 -10.00 -12.98
N GLU A 202 4.47 -9.54 -13.82
CA GLU A 202 5.84 -9.11 -13.44
C GLU A 202 5.80 -7.79 -12.66
#